data_AF-A0A7W0HEN2-F1
#
_entry.id   AF-A0A7W0HEN2-F1
#
_cell.length_a   1.000
_cell.length_b   1.000
_cell.length_c   1.000
_cell.angle_alpha   90.00
_cell.angle_beta   90.00
_cell.angle_gamma   90.00
#
_symmetry.space_group_name_H-M   'P 1'
#
loop_
_entity.id
_entity.type
_entity.pdbx_description
1 polymer ?
#
loop_
_entity_poly.entity_id
_entity_poly.type
_entity_poly.pdbx_seq_one_letter_code
_entity_poly.pdbx_strand_id
1 'polypeptide(L)'
;GAQGPAFIDPETAVAAIGRHRETLARLRAGTGGRVLIATGHPFALLSHYAAIARHLAEAGVTVLRPLEGAGAGLTGADGRPCSLRYLDGVACMFQGVALHHTHYPHYMEAMLAEVGGAEGVDLVIGDHGFAGAAIEAGVPTLAIADVNDPALPLAQFRGRTDGVLVIDDGLDASRFLPVTRAMVTGR
;
A
#
# COMPACT_ATOMS: atom_id res chain seq x y z
N GLY A 1 13.67 -13.72 27.43
CA GLY A 1 13.17 -13.20 26.14
C GLY A 1 13.03 -11.70 26.29
N ALA A 2 13.70 -10.92 25.45
CA ALA A 2 13.65 -9.46 25.56
C ALA A 2 12.24 -8.98 25.20
N GLN A 3 11.45 -8.63 26.22
CA GLN A 3 10.20 -7.89 26.06
C GLN A 3 10.47 -6.45 26.49
N GLY A 4 11.03 -5.68 25.57
CA GLY A 4 10.97 -4.22 25.60
C GLY A 4 9.96 -3.75 24.55
N PRO A 5 9.41 -2.53 24.69
CA PRO A 5 8.59 -1.95 23.63
C PRO A 5 9.39 -1.91 22.33
N ALA A 6 8.79 -2.39 21.24
CA ALA A 6 9.39 -2.26 19.91
C ALA A 6 9.57 -0.76 19.60
N PHE A 7 10.76 -0.38 19.15
CA PHE A 7 11.12 1.00 18.88
C PHE A 7 11.29 1.19 17.37
N ILE A 8 10.56 2.17 16.82
CA ILE A 8 10.73 2.62 15.44
C ILE A 8 11.74 3.76 15.47
N ASP A 9 12.89 3.55 14.82
CA ASP A 9 13.91 4.58 14.70
C ASP A 9 13.41 5.75 13.83
N PRO A 10 13.27 6.98 14.39
CA PRO A 10 12.74 8.12 13.66
C PRO A 10 13.58 8.49 12.43
N GLU A 11 14.90 8.35 12.50
CA GLU A 11 15.79 8.70 11.38
C GLU A 11 15.57 7.74 10.21
N THR A 12 15.41 6.45 10.50
CA THR A 12 15.06 5.44 9.50
C THR A 12 13.69 5.72 8.87
N ALA A 13 12.70 6.14 9.66
CA ALA A 13 11.37 6.50 9.16
C ALA A 13 11.42 7.75 8.27
N VAL A 14 12.12 8.81 8.68
CA VAL A 14 12.30 10.04 7.88
C VAL A 14 13.03 9.73 6.56
N ALA A 15 14.07 8.89 6.59
CA ALA A 15 14.75 8.46 5.38
C ALA A 15 13.83 7.67 4.43
N ALA A 16 12.96 6.80 4.97
CA ALA A 16 11.96 6.09 4.18
C ALA A 16 10.92 7.03 3.54
N ILE A 17 10.43 8.03 4.30
CA ILE A 17 9.57 9.10 3.75
C ILE A 17 10.28 9.83 2.60
N GLY A 18 11.58 10.10 2.74
CA GLY A 18 12.41 10.67 1.69
C GLY A 18 12.42 9.82 0.41
N ARG A 19 12.64 8.51 0.54
CA ARG A 19 12.62 7.56 -0.59
C ARG A 19 11.25 7.50 -1.27
N HIS A 20 10.17 7.43 -0.48
CA HIS A 20 8.79 7.45 -0.99
C HIS A 20 8.55 8.73 -1.80
N ARG A 21 8.88 9.89 -1.25
CA ARG A 21 8.75 11.19 -1.92
C ARG A 21 9.48 11.21 -3.27
N GLU A 22 10.72 10.73 -3.31
CA GLU A 22 11.52 10.70 -4.53
C GLU A 22 10.94 9.76 -5.59
N THR A 23 10.50 8.57 -5.20
CA THR A 23 9.82 7.63 -6.11
C THR A 23 8.53 8.22 -6.67
N LEU A 24 7.69 8.82 -5.81
CA LEU A 24 6.48 9.50 -6.23
C LEU A 24 6.78 10.69 -7.15
N ALA A 25 7.84 11.45 -6.89
CA ALA A 25 8.24 12.57 -7.74
C ALA A 25 8.69 12.11 -9.13
N ARG A 26 9.48 11.03 -9.22
CA ARG A 26 9.87 10.41 -10.49
C ARG A 26 8.65 9.96 -11.29
N LEU A 27 7.71 9.30 -10.63
CA LEU A 27 6.50 8.79 -11.28
C LEU A 27 5.63 9.92 -11.85
N ARG A 28 5.50 11.04 -11.13
CA ARG A 28 4.77 12.24 -11.56
C ARG A 28 5.46 12.98 -12.72
N ALA A 29 6.78 12.91 -12.80
CA ALA A 29 7.55 13.54 -13.86
C ALA A 29 7.61 12.71 -15.15
N GLY A 30 7.29 11.41 -15.08
CA GLY A 30 7.26 10.51 -16.22
C GLY A 30 6.03 10.70 -17.11
N THR A 31 6.03 10.03 -18.26
CA THR A 31 4.89 10.02 -19.19
C THR A 31 4.09 8.72 -19.05
N GLY A 32 2.96 8.76 -18.34
CA GLY A 32 1.95 7.69 -18.40
C GLY A 32 2.16 6.48 -17.50
N GLY A 33 2.69 6.66 -16.28
CA GLY A 33 2.84 5.57 -15.31
C GLY A 33 1.50 4.99 -14.81
N ARG A 34 1.50 3.71 -14.43
CA ARG A 34 0.36 2.94 -13.91
C ARG A 34 0.63 2.50 -12.48
N VAL A 35 -0.24 2.88 -11.56
CA VAL A 35 -0.10 2.52 -10.14
C VAL A 35 -1.28 1.74 -9.63
N LEU A 36 -1.02 0.82 -8.72
CA LEU A 36 -2.05 0.13 -7.95
C LEU A 36 -1.87 0.47 -6.47
N ILE A 37 -2.94 0.95 -5.85
CA ILE A 37 -2.91 1.42 -4.46
C ILE A 37 -3.93 0.61 -3.67
N ALA A 38 -3.51 -0.03 -2.58
CA ALA A 38 -4.35 -0.93 -1.81
C ALA A 38 -3.98 -0.91 -0.32
N THR A 39 -4.97 -1.08 0.55
CA THR A 39 -4.74 -1.10 2.00
C THR A 39 -5.44 -2.27 2.68
N GLY A 40 -4.70 -2.95 3.54
CA GLY A 40 -5.20 -3.93 4.49
C GLY A 40 -5.62 -3.29 5.81
N HIS A 41 -5.21 -2.06 6.11
CA HIS A 41 -5.58 -1.31 7.30
C HIS A 41 -6.35 -0.01 6.97
N PRO A 42 -7.57 -0.11 6.42
CA PRO A 42 -8.26 1.07 5.88
C PRO A 42 -8.65 2.12 6.94
N PHE A 43 -8.72 1.76 8.23
CA PHE A 43 -9.15 2.71 9.27
C PHE A 43 -8.13 3.83 9.52
N ALA A 44 -6.83 3.52 9.45
CA ALA A 44 -5.76 4.50 9.66
C ALA A 44 -5.20 5.02 8.32
N LEU A 45 -4.97 4.12 7.37
CA LEU A 45 -4.14 4.40 6.19
C LEU A 45 -4.91 4.84 4.96
N LEU A 46 -6.24 4.63 4.90
CA LEU A 46 -7.03 4.95 3.70
C LEU A 46 -6.88 6.42 3.29
N SER A 47 -6.99 7.35 4.24
CA SER A 47 -6.89 8.78 3.94
C SER A 47 -5.49 9.20 3.46
N HIS A 48 -4.44 8.53 3.95
CA HIS A 48 -3.07 8.72 3.50
C HIS A 48 -2.90 8.27 2.05
N TYR A 49 -3.34 7.06 1.73
CA TYR A 49 -3.24 6.51 0.37
C TYR A 49 -4.15 7.22 -0.63
N ALA A 50 -5.35 7.62 -0.24
CA ALA A 50 -6.27 8.39 -1.09
C ALA A 50 -5.67 9.75 -1.48
N ALA A 51 -4.98 10.41 -0.54
CA ALA A 51 -4.28 11.65 -0.83
C ALA A 51 -3.12 11.43 -1.83
N ILE A 52 -2.38 10.33 -1.73
CA ILE A 52 -1.35 9.97 -2.70
C ILE A 52 -1.97 9.67 -4.08
N ALA A 53 -3.02 8.85 -4.11
CA ALA A 53 -3.74 8.48 -5.33
C ALA A 53 -4.21 9.72 -6.10
N ARG A 54 -4.83 10.67 -5.40
CA ARG A 54 -5.28 11.93 -5.98
C ARG A 54 -4.13 12.76 -6.57
N HIS A 55 -3.01 12.92 -5.86
CA HIS A 55 -1.87 13.68 -6.37
C HIS A 55 -1.21 13.02 -7.59
N LEU A 56 -1.19 11.69 -7.64
CA LEU A 56 -0.70 10.94 -8.80
C LEU A 56 -1.64 11.11 -9.99
N ALA A 57 -2.95 10.95 -9.78
CA ALA A 57 -3.96 11.14 -10.82
C ALA A 57 -3.97 12.57 -11.39
N GLU A 58 -3.85 13.60 -10.53
CA GLU A 58 -3.73 15.01 -10.93
C GLU A 58 -2.49 15.26 -11.80
N ALA A 59 -1.43 14.47 -11.64
CA ALA A 59 -0.22 14.51 -12.46
C ALA A 59 -0.29 13.65 -13.74
N GLY A 60 -1.44 13.03 -14.03
CA GLY A 60 -1.62 12.20 -15.23
C GLY A 60 -1.16 10.74 -15.08
N VAL A 61 -0.84 10.29 -13.86
CA VAL A 61 -0.55 8.88 -13.58
C VAL A 61 -1.87 8.10 -13.52
N THR A 62 -1.91 6.93 -14.15
CA THR A 62 -3.10 6.06 -14.15
C THR A 62 -3.19 5.30 -12.85
N VAL A 63 -4.19 5.59 -12.02
CA VAL A 63 -4.52 4.79 -10.83
C VAL A 63 -5.43 3.63 -11.25
N LEU A 64 -4.87 2.43 -11.25
CA LEU A 64 -5.52 1.20 -11.67
C LEU A 64 -6.59 0.77 -10.67
N ARG A 65 -7.68 0.18 -11.20
CA ARG A 65 -8.81 -0.32 -10.42
C ARG A 65 -9.21 -1.75 -10.83
N PRO A 66 -8.29 -2.73 -10.89
CA PRO A 66 -8.62 -4.12 -11.20
C PRO A 66 -9.65 -4.66 -10.20
N LEU A 67 -10.51 -5.55 -10.69
CA LEU A 67 -11.56 -6.24 -9.96
C LEU A 67 -12.65 -5.31 -9.42
N GLU A 68 -12.66 -4.04 -9.84
CA GLU A 68 -13.75 -3.13 -9.48
C GLU A 68 -15.07 -3.60 -10.09
N GLY A 69 -16.08 -3.77 -9.23
CA GLY A 69 -17.38 -4.29 -9.66
C GLY A 69 -17.38 -5.80 -9.94
N ALA A 70 -16.24 -6.50 -9.88
CA ALA A 70 -16.19 -7.95 -9.90
C ALA A 70 -16.71 -8.50 -8.56
N GLY A 71 -17.73 -9.36 -8.63
CA GLY A 71 -18.42 -9.91 -7.45
C GLY A 71 -18.03 -11.34 -7.08
N ALA A 72 -17.15 -12.00 -7.83
CA ALA A 72 -16.91 -13.43 -7.70
C ALA A 72 -15.42 -13.77 -7.58
N GLY A 73 -15.10 -14.69 -6.66
CA GLY A 73 -13.81 -15.39 -6.61
C GLY A 73 -12.92 -15.08 -5.40
N LEU A 74 -13.23 -14.05 -4.61
CA LEU A 74 -12.45 -13.69 -3.42
C LEU A 74 -13.15 -14.11 -2.13
N THR A 75 -12.37 -14.53 -1.13
CA THR A 75 -12.90 -14.94 0.17
C THR A 75 -12.18 -14.22 1.32
N GLY A 76 -12.93 -13.91 2.38
CA GLY A 76 -12.38 -13.41 3.62
C GLY A 76 -11.63 -14.50 4.38
N ALA A 77 -10.97 -14.10 5.47
CA ALA A 77 -10.31 -15.01 6.41
C ALA A 77 -11.25 -16.11 6.95
N ASP A 78 -12.54 -15.79 7.07
CA ASP A 78 -13.61 -16.66 7.55
C ASP A 78 -14.22 -17.56 6.45
N GLY A 79 -13.64 -17.53 5.23
CA GLY A 79 -14.12 -18.26 4.06
C GLY A 79 -15.37 -17.68 3.42
N ARG A 80 -15.91 -16.56 3.93
CA ARG A 80 -17.11 -15.94 3.34
C ARG A 80 -16.74 -15.15 2.08
N PRO A 81 -17.66 -15.03 1.12
CA PRO A 81 -17.44 -14.18 -0.04
C PRO A 81 -17.11 -12.75 0.36
N CYS A 82 -16.07 -12.19 -0.24
CA CYS A 82 -15.70 -10.79 -0.09
C CYS A 82 -15.48 -10.17 -1.47
N SER A 83 -15.22 -8.87 -1.51
CA SER A 83 -14.98 -8.15 -2.75
C SER A 83 -13.98 -7.02 -2.54
N LEU A 84 -13.33 -6.61 -3.62
CA LEU A 84 -12.53 -5.40 -3.65
C LEU A 84 -13.38 -4.22 -4.11
N ARG A 85 -13.28 -3.10 -3.40
CA ARG A 85 -13.88 -1.82 -3.77
C ARG A 85 -12.85 -0.73 -3.61
N TYR A 86 -12.96 0.29 -4.44
CA TYR A 86 -12.03 1.40 -4.44
C TYR A 86 -12.66 2.62 -3.79
N LEU A 87 -12.02 3.11 -2.75
CA LEU A 87 -12.35 4.37 -2.09
C LEU A 87 -11.26 5.38 -2.46
N ASP A 88 -11.61 6.41 -3.23
CA ASP A 88 -10.67 7.43 -3.72
C ASP A 88 -9.40 6.86 -4.36
N GLY A 89 -9.56 5.80 -5.16
CA GLY A 89 -8.46 5.13 -5.87
C GLY A 89 -7.71 4.08 -5.05
N VAL A 90 -8.13 3.80 -3.82
CA VAL A 90 -7.51 2.81 -2.94
C VAL A 90 -8.35 1.55 -2.85
N ALA A 91 -7.80 0.41 -3.27
CA ALA A 91 -8.43 -0.90 -3.13
C ALA A 91 -8.52 -1.28 -1.65
N CYS A 92 -9.72 -1.66 -1.22
CA CYS A 92 -10.01 -2.15 0.11
C CYS A 92 -10.83 -3.43 0.03
N MET A 93 -10.65 -4.32 1.00
CA MET A 93 -11.49 -5.51 1.14
C MET A 93 -12.81 -5.17 1.84
N PHE A 94 -13.91 -5.60 1.21
CA PHE A 94 -15.26 -5.48 1.73
C PHE A 94 -15.90 -6.86 1.88
N GLN A 95 -16.60 -7.06 2.99
CA GLN A 95 -17.50 -8.20 3.20
C GLN A 95 -18.92 -7.66 3.30
N GLY A 96 -19.75 -7.93 2.28
CA GLY A 96 -21.02 -7.23 2.11
C GLY A 96 -20.80 -5.73 1.88
N VAL A 97 -21.31 -4.90 2.79
CA VAL A 97 -21.13 -3.43 2.77
C VAL A 97 -20.10 -2.93 3.77
N ALA A 98 -19.54 -3.83 4.59
CA ALA A 98 -18.58 -3.46 5.61
C ALA A 98 -17.16 -3.45 5.04
N LEU A 99 -16.39 -2.45 5.44
CA LEU A 99 -14.96 -2.31 5.19
C LEU A 99 -14.18 -3.11 6.24
N HIS A 100 -13.18 -3.88 5.82
CA HIS A 100 -12.47 -4.80 6.72
C HIS A 100 -10.96 -4.61 6.73
N HIS A 101 -10.39 -4.82 7.91
CA HIS A 101 -8.96 -5.04 8.10
C HIS A 101 -8.55 -6.43 7.57
N THR A 102 -7.40 -6.53 6.91
CA THR A 102 -6.88 -7.80 6.40
C THR A 102 -5.36 -7.80 6.19
N HIS A 103 -4.72 -8.95 6.44
CA HIS A 103 -3.31 -9.20 6.13
C HIS A 103 -3.14 -10.19 4.96
N TYR A 104 -4.22 -10.54 4.25
CA TYR A 104 -4.19 -11.61 3.27
C TYR A 104 -3.59 -11.15 1.92
N PRO A 105 -2.65 -11.90 1.32
CA PRO A 105 -1.97 -11.50 0.08
C PRO A 105 -2.81 -11.73 -1.19
N HIS A 106 -3.71 -12.71 -1.16
CA HIS A 106 -4.41 -13.19 -2.37
C HIS A 106 -5.25 -12.12 -3.10
N TYR A 107 -5.62 -11.04 -2.42
CA TYR A 107 -6.30 -9.91 -3.05
C TYR A 107 -5.40 -9.18 -4.04
N MET A 108 -4.15 -8.92 -3.67
CA MET A 108 -3.17 -8.30 -4.56
C MET A 108 -2.75 -9.29 -5.65
N GLU A 109 -2.59 -10.57 -5.33
CA GLU A 109 -2.30 -11.60 -6.35
C GLU A 109 -3.37 -11.60 -7.45
N ALA A 110 -4.65 -11.54 -7.07
CA ALA A 110 -5.76 -11.49 -8.01
C ALA A 110 -5.76 -10.17 -8.83
N MET A 111 -5.52 -9.02 -8.19
CA MET A 111 -5.44 -7.74 -8.89
C MET A 111 -4.27 -7.69 -9.89
N LEU A 112 -3.10 -8.20 -9.52
CA LEU A 112 -1.94 -8.31 -10.38
C LEU A 112 -2.20 -9.24 -11.56
N ALA A 113 -2.87 -10.37 -11.34
CA ALA A 113 -3.24 -11.30 -12.41
C ALA A 113 -4.13 -10.64 -13.48
N GLU A 114 -5.09 -9.80 -13.10
CA GLU A 114 -5.97 -9.12 -14.05
C GLU A 114 -5.24 -8.09 -14.90
N VAL A 115 -4.28 -7.37 -14.32
CA VAL A 115 -3.58 -6.30 -15.05
C VAL A 115 -2.39 -6.79 -15.89
N GLY A 116 -2.15 -8.10 -15.93
CA GLY A 116 -1.08 -8.73 -16.73
C GLY A 116 0.18 -9.08 -15.96
N GLY A 117 0.09 -9.22 -14.62
CA GLY A 117 1.22 -9.50 -13.74
C GLY A 117 2.08 -8.27 -13.45
N ALA A 118 3.36 -8.49 -13.12
CA ALA A 118 4.27 -7.42 -12.71
C ALA A 118 4.49 -6.36 -13.81
N GLU A 119 4.50 -6.76 -15.08
CA GLU A 119 4.63 -5.85 -16.23
C GLU A 119 3.39 -4.96 -16.44
N GLY A 120 2.28 -5.28 -15.76
CA GLY A 120 1.04 -4.53 -15.80
C GLY A 120 0.98 -3.30 -14.90
N VAL A 121 1.95 -3.13 -13.99
CA VAL A 121 1.94 -2.10 -12.95
C VAL A 121 3.36 -1.56 -12.74
N ASP A 122 3.53 -0.25 -12.82
CA ASP A 122 4.85 0.38 -12.63
C ASP A 122 5.20 0.54 -11.14
N LEU A 123 4.18 0.68 -10.29
CA LEU A 123 4.35 0.83 -8.85
C LEU A 123 3.12 0.34 -8.07
N VAL A 124 3.35 -0.44 -7.02
CA VAL A 124 2.35 -0.72 -5.97
C VAL A 124 2.61 0.17 -4.76
N ILE A 125 1.54 0.69 -4.18
CA ILE A 125 1.57 1.42 -2.90
C ILE A 125 0.59 0.72 -1.95
N GLY A 126 1.06 0.24 -0.80
CA GLY A 126 0.16 -0.42 0.13
C GLY A 126 0.80 -0.88 1.43
N ASP A 127 0.12 -1.78 2.13
CA ASP A 127 0.52 -2.34 3.42
C ASP A 127 0.17 -3.83 3.52
N HIS A 128 0.61 -4.47 4.62
CA HIS A 128 0.35 -5.86 4.97
C HIS A 128 0.48 -6.85 3.78
N GLY A 129 -0.51 -7.73 3.59
CA GLY A 129 -0.54 -8.73 2.54
C GLY A 129 -0.57 -8.13 1.14
N PHE A 130 -1.16 -6.95 0.95
CA PHE A 130 -1.17 -6.28 -0.35
C PHE A 130 0.24 -5.90 -0.78
N ALA A 131 1.01 -5.23 0.09
CA ALA A 131 2.41 -4.91 -0.19
C ALA A 131 3.27 -6.17 -0.31
N GLY A 132 3.05 -7.16 0.57
CA GLY A 132 3.81 -8.41 0.57
C GLY A 132 3.70 -9.16 -0.75
N ALA A 133 2.48 -9.36 -1.25
CA ALA A 133 2.24 -10.02 -2.52
C ALA A 133 2.88 -9.28 -3.71
N ALA A 134 2.83 -7.95 -3.73
CA ALA A 134 3.45 -7.16 -4.79
C ALA A 134 4.98 -7.28 -4.79
N ILE A 135 5.61 -7.25 -3.62
CA ILE A 135 7.05 -7.48 -3.47
C ILE A 135 7.42 -8.90 -3.89
N GLU A 136 6.64 -9.90 -3.50
CA GLU A 136 6.86 -11.30 -3.93
C GLU A 136 6.77 -11.46 -5.44
N ALA A 137 5.83 -10.75 -6.09
CA ALA A 137 5.65 -10.73 -7.54
C ALA A 137 6.73 -9.93 -8.29
N GLY A 138 7.66 -9.26 -7.58
CA GLY A 138 8.73 -8.47 -8.18
C GLY A 138 8.31 -7.07 -8.64
N VAL A 139 7.15 -6.58 -8.18
CA VAL A 139 6.68 -5.23 -8.52
C VAL A 139 7.35 -4.21 -7.60
N PRO A 140 7.89 -3.09 -8.14
CA PRO A 140 8.33 -1.98 -7.31
C PRO A 140 7.22 -1.57 -6.34
N THR A 141 7.54 -1.53 -5.04
CA THR A 141 6.53 -1.36 -3.99
C THR A 141 6.96 -0.33 -2.95
N LEU A 142 6.13 0.69 -2.73
CA LEU A 142 6.20 1.55 -1.55
C LEU A 142 5.26 1.00 -0.48
N ALA A 143 5.82 0.56 0.64
CA ALA A 143 5.08 -0.14 1.67
C ALA A 143 5.06 0.62 3.01
N ILE A 144 3.93 0.57 3.72
CA ILE A 144 3.88 0.86 5.17
C ILE A 144 3.85 -0.47 5.92
N ALA A 145 4.61 -0.54 7.02
CA ALA A 145 4.64 -1.71 7.90
C ALA A 145 4.65 -1.26 9.37
N ASP A 146 3.80 -1.88 10.19
CA ASP A 146 3.90 -1.75 11.64
C ASP A 146 4.89 -2.79 12.21
N VAL A 147 5.31 -2.63 13.46
CA VAL A 147 6.24 -3.52 14.16
C VAL A 147 5.72 -4.95 14.29
N ASN A 148 4.41 -5.15 14.19
CA ASN A 148 3.76 -6.46 14.18
C ASN A 148 3.72 -7.12 12.79
N ASP A 149 4.19 -6.45 11.73
CA ASP A 149 4.31 -6.95 10.36
C ASP A 149 5.77 -7.17 9.93
N PRO A 150 6.47 -8.20 10.46
CA PRO A 150 7.88 -8.40 10.18
C PRO A 150 8.18 -8.78 8.73
N ALA A 151 7.17 -9.18 7.95
CA ALA A 151 7.35 -9.66 6.58
C ALA A 151 7.94 -8.58 5.65
N LEU A 152 7.46 -7.33 5.73
CA LEU A 152 7.90 -6.26 4.83
C LEU A 152 9.31 -5.77 5.19
N PRO A 153 9.66 -5.49 6.47
CA PRO A 153 11.04 -5.19 6.84
C PRO A 153 12.01 -6.33 6.51
N LEU A 154 11.59 -7.60 6.67
CA LEU A 154 12.40 -8.75 6.28
C LEU A 154 12.64 -8.80 4.77
N ALA A 155 11.63 -8.48 3.95
CA ALA A 155 11.79 -8.39 2.50
C ALA A 155 12.78 -7.29 2.10
N GLN A 156 12.73 -6.13 2.77
CA GLN A 156 13.72 -5.06 2.59
C GLN A 156 15.12 -5.49 3.00
N PHE A 157 15.27 -6.14 4.16
CA PHE A 157 16.56 -6.66 4.62
C PHE A 157 17.17 -7.67 3.64
N ARG A 158 16.33 -8.47 2.98
CA ARG A 158 16.74 -9.43 1.94
C ARG A 158 16.97 -8.79 0.56
N GLY A 159 16.85 -7.47 0.44
CA GLY A 159 17.09 -6.73 -0.80
C GLY A 159 15.99 -6.90 -1.85
N ARG A 160 14.77 -7.33 -1.45
CA ARG A 160 13.64 -7.49 -2.38
C ARG A 160 12.91 -6.17 -2.66
N THR A 161 13.08 -5.20 -1.79
CA THR A 161 12.53 -3.84 -1.90
C THR A 161 13.41 -2.89 -1.08
N ASP A 162 13.36 -1.58 -1.36
CA ASP A 162 13.93 -0.50 -0.55
C ASP A 162 12.87 0.53 -0.10
N GLY A 163 11.59 0.22 -0.38
CA GLY A 163 10.45 1.10 -0.23
C GLY A 163 9.66 0.91 1.06
N VAL A 164 10.21 0.29 2.11
CA VAL A 164 9.47 0.06 3.36
C VAL A 164 9.62 1.25 4.32
N LEU A 165 8.50 1.86 4.67
CA LEU A 165 8.35 2.81 5.77
C LEU A 165 7.79 2.04 6.98
N VAL A 166 8.61 1.93 8.03
CA VAL A 166 8.16 1.39 9.31
C VAL A 166 7.56 2.52 10.14
N ILE A 167 6.27 2.43 10.46
CA ILE A 167 5.52 3.40 11.28
C ILE A 167 4.32 2.68 11.92
N ASP A 168 3.90 3.11 13.10
CA ASP A 168 2.69 2.60 13.76
C ASP A 168 1.45 2.91 12.90
N ASP A 169 0.86 1.87 12.33
CA ASP A 169 -0.33 1.95 11.48
C ASP A 169 -1.65 1.89 12.27
N GLY A 170 -1.58 1.75 13.60
CA GLY A 170 -2.70 1.90 14.53
C GLY A 170 -2.92 3.34 14.98
N LEU A 171 -2.08 4.28 14.55
CA LEU A 171 -2.26 5.70 14.81
C LEU A 171 -3.56 6.23 14.19
N ASP A 172 -4.17 7.22 14.85
CA ASP A 172 -5.31 7.95 14.28
C ASP A 172 -4.94 8.54 12.91
N ALA A 173 -5.87 8.48 11.96
CA ALA A 173 -5.66 8.94 10.59
C ALA A 173 -5.12 10.39 10.49
N SER A 174 -5.48 11.28 11.42
CA SER A 174 -4.96 12.66 11.45
C SER A 174 -3.45 12.72 11.71
N ARG A 175 -2.87 11.71 12.37
CA ARG A 175 -1.43 11.59 12.62
C ARG A 175 -0.63 11.28 11.37
N PHE A 176 -1.26 10.74 10.33
CA PHE A 176 -0.62 10.51 9.03
C PHE A 176 -0.52 11.78 8.17
N LEU A 177 -1.24 12.87 8.50
CA LEU A 177 -1.23 14.09 7.69
C LEU A 177 0.16 14.69 7.43
N PRO A 178 1.08 14.79 8.43
CA PRO A 178 2.44 15.27 8.18
C PRO A 178 3.23 14.34 7.25
N VAL A 179 3.07 13.02 7.42
CA VAL A 179 3.72 12.00 6.58
C VAL A 179 3.25 12.14 5.13
N THR A 180 1.94 12.21 4.92
CA THR A 180 1.34 12.43 3.60
C THR A 180 1.88 13.70 2.95
N ARG A 181 1.90 14.83 3.66
CA ARG A 181 2.40 16.12 3.13
C ARG A 181 3.87 16.05 2.72
N ALA A 182 4.71 15.47 3.57
CA ALA A 182 6.12 15.28 3.28
C ALA A 182 6.34 14.44 2.02
N MET A 183 5.53 13.40 1.81
CA MET A 183 5.61 12.54 0.62
C MET A 183 5.12 13.21 -0.67
N VAL A 184 3.97 13.89 -0.63
CA VAL A 184 3.31 14.38 -1.85
C VAL A 184 3.65 15.82 -2.21
N THR A 185 4.01 16.67 -1.25
CA THR A 185 4.31 18.10 -1.51
C THR A 185 5.79 18.45 -1.36
N GLY A 186 6.57 17.63 -0.67
CA GLY A 186 7.97 17.90 -0.37
C GLY A 186 8.21 19.08 0.57
N ARG A 187 7.18 19.52 1.30
CA ARG A 187 7.22 20.55 2.34
C ARG A 187 6.81 19.98 3.69
#